data_AF-A0A2R6DGT4-F1
#
_entry.id   AF-A0A2R6DGT4-F1
#
_cell.length_a   1.000
_cell.length_b   1.000
_cell.length_c   1.000
_cell.angle_alpha   90.00
_cell.angle_beta   90.00
_cell.angle_gamma   90.00
#
_symmetry.space_group_name_H-M   'P 1'
#
loop_
_entity.id
_entity.type
_entity.pdbx_description
1 polymer ?
#
loop_
_entity_poly.entity_id
_entity_poly.type
_entity_poly.pdbx_seq_one_letter_code
_entity_poly.pdbx_strand_id
1 'polypeptide(L)'
;MGQLPHLVLEGEPRERGRRHGEQFAAEIEANVGRYLDYFAQYGVDEDVAREQASGFVPRIEDANEAYFAEMAGVAEGSGLPLEDVTIVNVRHTIVYSAFADDVAEEAEAPGSTRSSWTPGPTGRRTS
;
A
#
# COMPACT_ATOMS: atom_id res chain seq x y z
N MET A 1 -6.42 29.60 2.21
CA MET A 1 -5.44 28.63 1.66
C MET A 1 -4.37 28.44 2.72
N GLY A 2 -4.29 27.26 3.33
CA GLY A 2 -3.27 26.96 4.34
C GLY A 2 -1.90 26.77 3.67
N GLN A 3 -0.85 27.30 4.27
CA GLN A 3 0.52 27.03 3.85
C GLN A 3 0.90 25.62 4.27
N LEU A 4 1.48 24.83 3.35
CA LEU A 4 1.99 23.51 3.70
C LEU A 4 3.23 23.68 4.60
N PRO A 5 3.30 22.99 5.76
CA PRO A 5 4.49 23.01 6.59
C PRO A 5 5.66 22.43 5.79
N HIS A 6 6.82 23.11 5.87
CA HIS A 6 8.05 22.67 5.22
C HIS A 6 9.07 22.30 6.29
N LEU A 7 9.54 21.05 6.25
CA LEU A 7 10.53 20.51 7.17
C LEU A 7 11.77 20.10 6.39
N VAL A 8 12.93 20.60 6.79
CA VAL A 8 14.22 20.18 6.25
C VAL A 8 14.84 19.21 7.25
N LEU A 9 15.16 17.99 6.79
CA LEU A 9 15.73 16.93 7.60
C LEU A 9 17.16 16.65 7.15
N GLU A 10 18.08 16.66 8.11
CA GLU A 10 19.49 16.35 7.92
C GLU A 10 19.92 15.30 8.96
N GLY A 11 20.99 14.55 8.68
CA GLY A 11 21.50 13.51 9.56
C GLY A 11 21.22 12.10 9.06
N GLU A 12 21.44 11.11 9.93
CA GLU A 12 21.30 9.68 9.61
C GLU A 12 19.84 9.29 9.32
N PRO A 13 19.57 8.30 8.44
CA PRO A 13 18.22 7.96 8.00
C PRO A 13 17.21 7.74 9.13
N ARG A 14 17.57 6.94 10.14
CA ARG A 14 16.67 6.68 11.27
C ARG A 14 16.37 7.93 12.09
N GLU A 15 17.34 8.84 12.25
CA GLU A 15 17.12 10.09 12.96
C GLU A 15 16.22 11.05 12.18
N ARG A 16 16.40 11.15 10.85
CA ARG A 16 15.48 11.91 9.98
C ARG A 16 14.06 11.38 10.11
N GLY A 17 13.91 10.06 10.03
CA GLY A 17 12.63 9.37 10.20
C GLY A 17 11.98 9.70 11.54
N ARG A 18 12.73 9.58 12.65
CA ARG A 18 12.22 9.89 13.99
C ARG A 18 11.72 11.33 14.10
N ARG A 19 12.49 12.31 13.63
CA ARG A 19 12.08 13.72 13.64
C ARG A 19 10.84 13.96 12.78
N HIS A 20 10.73 13.31 11.63
CA HIS A 20 9.53 13.36 10.80
C HIS A 20 8.32 12.80 11.57
N GLY A 21 8.45 11.58 12.09
CA GLY A 21 7.40 10.90 12.85
C GLY A 21 6.90 11.74 14.03
N GLU A 22 7.81 12.35 14.79
CA GLU A 22 7.47 13.22 15.92
C GLU A 22 6.74 14.50 15.49
N GLN A 23 7.19 15.12 14.40
CA GLN A 23 6.63 16.37 13.91
C GLN A 23 5.22 16.21 13.34
N PHE A 24 4.91 15.04 12.78
CA PHE A 24 3.68 14.78 12.02
C PHE A 24 2.91 13.55 12.51
N ALA A 25 3.06 13.18 13.79
CA ALA A 25 2.47 11.95 14.34
C ALA A 25 0.96 11.86 14.10
N ALA A 26 0.23 12.95 14.37
CA ALA A 26 -1.22 13.02 14.19
C ALA A 26 -1.64 12.92 12.72
N GLU A 27 -0.88 13.55 11.82
CA GLU A 27 -1.13 13.47 10.37
C GLU A 27 -0.86 12.07 9.82
N ILE A 28 0.19 11.39 10.30
CA ILE A 28 0.51 10.02 9.91
C ILE A 28 -0.60 9.08 10.41
N GLU A 29 -1.02 9.18 11.68
CA GLU A 29 -2.13 8.38 12.24
C GLU A 29 -3.43 8.59 11.43
N ALA A 30 -3.77 9.84 11.12
CA ALA A 30 -4.94 10.17 10.31
C ALA A 30 -4.84 9.69 8.85
N ASN A 31 -3.62 9.49 8.33
CA ASN A 31 -3.37 8.95 7.00
C ASN A 31 -3.50 7.42 6.99
N VAL A 32 -2.97 6.75 8.02
CA VAL A 32 -3.14 5.31 8.24
C VAL A 32 -4.63 4.98 8.30
N GLY A 33 -5.39 5.66 9.17
CA GLY A 33 -6.84 5.44 9.29
C GLY A 33 -7.59 5.61 7.97
N ARG A 34 -7.24 6.63 7.17
CA ARG A 34 -7.84 6.82 5.83
C ARG A 34 -7.59 5.65 4.88
N TYR A 35 -6.39 5.07 4.90
CA TYR A 35 -6.10 3.93 4.04
C TYR A 35 -6.76 2.65 4.54
N LEU A 36 -6.83 2.43 5.85
CA LEU A 36 -7.61 1.32 6.41
C LEU A 36 -9.09 1.43 6.01
N ASP A 37 -9.70 2.61 6.16
CA ASP A 37 -11.08 2.87 5.71
C ASP A 37 -11.26 2.66 4.19
N TYR A 38 -10.25 3.02 3.40
CA TYR A 38 -10.27 2.83 1.95
C TYR A 38 -10.16 1.35 1.58
N PHE A 39 -9.29 0.59 2.23
CA PHE A 39 -9.12 -0.86 1.98
C PHE A 39 -10.35 -1.65 2.39
N ALA A 40 -11.01 -1.26 3.48
CA ALA A 40 -12.25 -1.89 3.93
C ALA A 40 -13.37 -1.80 2.88
N GLN A 41 -13.36 -0.77 2.00
CA GLN A 41 -14.31 -0.66 0.88
C GLN A 41 -14.10 -1.74 -0.20
N TYR A 42 -12.95 -2.40 -0.18
CA TYR A 42 -12.55 -3.49 -1.08
C TYR A 42 -12.32 -4.81 -0.32
N GLY A 43 -12.97 -4.98 0.83
CA GLY A 43 -12.95 -6.25 1.58
C GLY A 43 -11.65 -6.56 2.33
N VAL A 44 -10.68 -5.65 2.35
CA VAL A 44 -9.44 -5.81 3.12
C VAL A 44 -9.58 -5.11 4.47
N ASP A 45 -9.73 -5.89 5.53
CA ASP A 45 -9.77 -5.37 6.89
C ASP A 45 -8.37 -4.99 7.40
N GLU A 46 -8.35 -4.38 8.59
CA GLU A 46 -7.16 -3.82 9.21
C GLU A 46 -6.10 -4.88 9.54
N ASP A 47 -6.51 -6.08 9.97
CA ASP A 47 -5.58 -7.16 10.31
C ASP A 47 -4.93 -7.72 9.03
N VAL A 48 -5.71 -7.92 7.97
CA VAL A 48 -5.19 -8.34 6.65
C VAL A 48 -4.26 -7.28 6.07
N ALA A 49 -4.61 -5.99 6.16
CA ALA A 49 -3.75 -4.91 5.68
C ALA A 49 -2.39 -4.89 6.40
N ARG A 50 -2.38 -5.10 7.72
CA ARG A 50 -1.14 -5.18 8.51
C ARG A 50 -0.34 -6.44 8.22
N GLU A 51 -0.99 -7.59 8.03
CA GLU A 51 -0.31 -8.83 7.63
C GLU A 51 0.39 -8.66 6.28
N GLN A 52 -0.31 -8.09 5.30
CA GLN A 52 0.28 -7.78 3.99
C GLN A 52 1.47 -6.82 4.13
N ALA A 53 1.31 -5.74 4.90
CA ALA A 53 2.37 -4.77 5.16
C ALA A 53 3.60 -5.40 5.84
N SER A 54 3.39 -6.26 6.85
CA SER A 54 4.47 -7.01 7.52
C SER A 54 5.26 -7.87 6.52
N GLY A 55 4.58 -8.50 5.55
CA GLY A 55 5.24 -9.23 4.46
C GLY A 55 6.12 -8.37 3.54
N PHE A 56 5.93 -7.04 3.49
CA PHE A 56 6.78 -6.11 2.75
C PHE A 56 7.99 -5.62 3.53
N VAL A 57 7.93 -5.59 4.86
CA VAL A 57 9.02 -5.09 5.72
C VAL A 57 10.39 -5.69 5.36
N PRO A 58 10.59 -7.02 5.33
CA PRO A 58 11.90 -7.60 5.01
C PRO A 58 12.33 -7.31 3.56
N ARG A 59 11.37 -7.19 2.63
CA ARG A 59 11.67 -6.86 1.22
C ARG A 59 12.16 -5.42 1.06
N ILE A 60 11.60 -4.50 1.84
CA ILE A 60 12.02 -3.10 1.88
C ILE A 60 13.42 -2.99 2.48
N GLU A 61 13.68 -3.69 3.58
CA GLU A 61 15.00 -3.75 4.22
C GLU A 61 16.07 -4.29 3.27
N ASP A 62 15.85 -5.45 2.67
CA ASP A 62 16.78 -6.08 1.71
C ASP A 62 17.05 -5.19 0.49
N ALA A 63 16.03 -4.46 0.01
CA ALA A 63 16.16 -3.61 -1.16
C ALA A 63 16.93 -2.31 -0.86
N ASN A 64 16.72 -1.74 0.33
CA ASN A 64 17.38 -0.49 0.73
C ASN A 64 17.34 -0.30 2.26
N GLU A 65 18.43 -0.70 2.91
CA GLU A 65 18.62 -0.57 4.36
C GLU A 65 18.46 0.86 4.87
N ALA A 66 18.93 1.86 4.13
CA ALA A 66 18.85 3.26 4.55
C ALA A 66 17.41 3.78 4.52
N TYR A 67 16.63 3.41 3.51
CA TYR A 67 15.21 3.77 3.42
C TYR A 67 14.39 3.04 4.49
N PHE A 68 14.67 1.75 4.72
CA PHE A 68 14.08 1.01 5.82
C PHE A 68 14.38 1.67 7.18
N ALA A 69 15.63 2.07 7.43
CA ALA A 69 16.01 2.75 8.65
C ALA A 69 15.24 4.06 8.85
N GLU A 70 15.02 4.84 7.78
CA GLU A 70 14.17 6.04 7.83
C GLU A 70 12.70 5.71 8.12
N MET A 71 12.13 4.70 7.47
CA MET A 71 10.76 4.23 7.73
C MET A 71 10.57 3.75 9.17
N ALA A 72 11.54 3.00 9.71
CA ALA A 72 11.56 2.57 11.10
C ALA A 72 11.66 3.75 12.07
N GLY A 73 12.45 4.77 11.73
CA GLY A 73 12.49 6.02 12.48
C GLY A 73 11.13 6.72 12.50
N VAL A 74 10.42 6.78 11.36
CA VAL A 74 9.07 7.37 11.31
C VAL A 74 8.11 6.64 12.25
N ALA A 75 8.14 5.31 12.29
CA ALA A 75 7.34 4.51 13.21
C ALA A 75 7.67 4.84 14.67
N GLU A 76 8.97 4.87 15.03
CA GLU A 76 9.43 5.26 16.37
C GLU A 76 8.95 6.66 16.78
N GLY A 77 9.10 7.64 15.88
CA GLY A 77 8.77 9.03 16.18
C GLY A 77 7.26 9.31 16.25
N SER A 78 6.47 8.61 15.45
CA SER A 78 5.01 8.73 15.46
C SER A 78 4.35 7.90 16.56
N GLY A 79 5.06 6.94 17.15
CA GLY A 79 4.52 6.00 18.15
C GLY A 79 3.61 4.93 17.54
N LEU A 80 3.60 4.78 16.21
CA LEU A 80 2.78 3.81 15.50
C LEU A 80 3.55 2.51 15.24
N PRO A 81 2.85 1.38 15.05
CA PRO A 81 3.45 0.15 14.54
C PRO A 81 4.19 0.38 13.22
N LEU A 82 5.26 -0.38 12.99
CA LEU A 82 6.00 -0.31 11.73
C LEU A 82 5.12 -0.71 10.54
N GLU A 83 4.19 -1.64 10.76
CA GLU A 83 3.20 -2.11 9.79
C GLU A 83 2.30 -0.97 9.33
N ASP A 84 1.87 -0.09 10.23
CA ASP A 84 1.01 1.04 9.91
C ASP A 84 1.74 2.08 9.05
N VAL A 85 3.01 2.37 9.37
CA VAL A 85 3.84 3.21 8.50
C VAL A 85 4.11 2.52 7.16
N THR A 86 4.29 1.21 7.16
CA THR A 86 4.51 0.41 5.94
C THR A 86 3.28 0.44 5.05
N ILE A 87 2.06 0.32 5.59
CA ILE A 87 0.78 0.45 4.87
C ILE A 87 0.77 1.71 3.99
N VAL A 88 1.14 2.86 4.55
CA VAL A 88 1.16 4.12 3.80
C VAL A 88 2.16 4.08 2.64
N ASN A 89 3.32 3.42 2.83
CA ASN A 89 4.36 3.30 1.81
C ASN A 89 4.00 2.28 0.70
N VAL A 90 3.25 1.22 1.02
CA VAL A 90 2.88 0.15 0.06
C VAL A 90 1.41 0.16 -0.37
N ARG A 91 0.65 1.21 -0.03
CA ARG A 91 -0.79 1.36 -0.29
C ARG A 91 -1.28 0.94 -1.67
N HIS A 92 -0.54 1.23 -2.74
CA HIS A 92 -0.93 0.88 -4.10
C HIS A 92 -0.82 -0.62 -4.36
N THR A 93 0.10 -1.29 -3.66
CA THR A 93 0.31 -2.73 -3.75
C THR A 93 -0.79 -3.48 -2.99
N ILE A 94 -1.15 -3.01 -1.79
CA ILE A 94 -2.26 -3.60 -0.98
C ILE A 94 -3.58 -3.57 -1.74
N VAL A 95 -3.88 -2.43 -2.37
CA VAL A 95 -5.11 -2.26 -3.16
C VAL A 95 -5.12 -3.17 -4.39
N TYR A 96 -3.98 -3.33 -5.06
CA TYR A 96 -3.89 -4.21 -6.23
C TYR A 96 -4.06 -5.69 -5.87
N SER A 97 -3.54 -6.14 -4.71
CA SER A 97 -3.81 -7.49 -4.22
C SER A 97 -5.29 -7.72 -3.96
N ALA A 98 -5.98 -6.76 -3.33
CA ALA A 98 -7.43 -6.86 -3.08
C ALA A 98 -8.21 -7.06 -4.39
N PHE A 99 -7.91 -6.25 -5.42
CA PHE A 99 -8.55 -6.40 -6.73
C PHE A 99 -8.22 -7.72 -7.42
N ALA A 100 -7.02 -8.28 -7.22
CA ALA A 100 -6.66 -9.57 -7.78
C ALA A 100 -7.44 -10.71 -7.12
N ASP A 101 -7.66 -10.62 -5.81
CA ASP A 101 -8.43 -11.60 -5.04
C ASP A 101 -9.92 -11.53 -5.38
N ASP A 102 -10.51 -10.33 -5.50
CA ASP A 102 -11.91 -10.13 -5.95
C ASP A 102 -12.16 -10.78 -7.32
N VAL A 103 -11.24 -10.56 -8.27
CA VAL A 103 -11.33 -11.14 -9.63
C VAL A 103 -11.16 -12.67 -9.59
N ALA A 104 -10.34 -13.20 -8.69
CA ALA A 104 -10.18 -14.63 -8.51
C ALA A 104 -11.43 -15.26 -7.88
N GLU A 105 -12.04 -14.62 -6.89
CA GLU A 105 -13.28 -15.09 -6.26
C GLU A 105 -14.45 -15.11 -7.25
N GLU A 106 -14.61 -14.06 -8.08
CA GLU A 106 -15.61 -14.05 -9.17
C GLU A 106 -15.35 -15.13 -10.24
N ALA A 107 -14.09 -15.49 -10.50
CA ALA A 107 -13.73 -16.54 -11.44
C ALA A 107 -14.08 -17.95 -10.91
N GLU A 108 -14.05 -18.15 -9.60
CA GLU A 108 -14.30 -19.45 -8.94
C GLU A 108 -15.77 -19.66 -8.54
N ALA A 109 -16.64 -18.66 -8.70
CA ALA A 109 -18.08 -18.80 -8.49
C ALA A 109 -18.72 -19.78 -9.51
N PRO A 110 -19.54 -20.77 -9.08
CA PRO A 110 -20.14 -21.76 -9.97
C PRO A 110 -21.12 -21.10 -10.95
N GLY A 111 -20.65 -20.86 -12.17
CA GLY A 111 -21.37 -20.14 -13.22
C GLY A 111 -20.50 -19.16 -14.01
N SER A 112 -19.28 -18.86 -13.57
CA SER A 112 -18.35 -17.97 -14.27
C SER A 112 -17.89 -18.57 -15.60
N THR A 113 -18.61 -18.25 -16.67
CA THR A 113 -18.19 -18.59 -18.02
C THR A 113 -17.14 -17.58 -18.44
N ARG A 114 -15.87 -17.93 -18.26
CA ARG A 114 -14.75 -17.22 -18.88
C ARG A 114 -14.87 -17.32 -20.40
N SER A 115 -15.53 -16.36 -21.05
CA SER A 115 -15.52 -16.28 -22.51
C SER A 115 -14.15 -15.76 -22.96
N SER A 116 -13.28 -16.65 -23.43
CA SER A 116 -12.12 -16.25 -24.20
C SER A 116 -12.62 -15.60 -25.50
N TRP A 117 -12.46 -14.27 -25.59
CA TRP A 117 -12.63 -13.61 -26.88
C TRP A 117 -11.58 -14.17 -27.84
N THR A 118 -12.04 -14.91 -28.85
CA THR A 118 -11.25 -15.32 -29.99
C THR A 118 -11.67 -14.44 -31.17
N PRO A 119 -10.75 -13.68 -31.80
CA PRO A 119 -11.09 -12.95 -33.00
C PRO A 119 -11.44 -13.96 -34.10
N GLY A 120 -12.69 -13.90 -34.58
CA GLY A 120 -13.16 -14.72 -35.69
C GLY A 120 -12.38 -14.40 -36.98
N PRO A 121 -12.16 -15.37 -37.87
CA PRO A 121 -11.39 -15.16 -39.08
C PRO A 121 -12.08 -14.12 -39.95
N THR A 122 -11.36 -13.05 -40.30
CA THR A 122 -11.81 -12.04 -41.25
C THR A 122 -12.00 -12.68 -42.62
N GLY A 123 -13.22 -13.10 -42.93
CA GLY A 123 -13.62 -13.53 -44.26
C GLY A 123 -13.54 -12.35 -45.22
N ARG A 124 -12.59 -12.38 -46.15
CA ARG A 124 -12.64 -11.54 -47.35
C ARG A 124 -13.81 -12.03 -48.20
N ARG A 125 -14.88 -11.25 -48.28
CA ARG A 125 -15.89 -11.40 -49.32
C ARG A 125 -15.25 -11.00 -50.65
N THR A 126 -15.36 -11.90 -51.60
CA THR A 126 -15.04 -11.72 -53.01
C THR A 126 -15.90 -10.63 -53.64
N SER A 127 -15.33 -9.92 -54.60
CA SER A 127 -16.02 -9.38 -55.78
C SER A 127 -15.16 -9.69 -56.99
#